data_AF-A0A2G8T3V5-F1
#
_entry.id   AF-A0A2G8T3V5-F1
#
_cell.length_a   1.000
_cell.length_b   1.000
_cell.length_c   1.000
_cell.angle_alpha   90.00
_cell.angle_beta   90.00
_cell.angle_gamma   90.00
#
_symmetry.space_group_name_H-M   'P 1'
#
loop_
_entity.id
_entity.type
_entity.pdbx_description
1 polymer ?
#
loop_
_entity_poly.entity_id
_entity_poly.type
_entity_poly.pdbx_seq_one_letter_code
_entity_poly.pdbx_strand_id
1 'polypeptide(L)' 'MKTDSVNKRVGQGGYVSEYEQFLNVFLASRPEVRADQKRGWDIWWDHQVDSTDLEPRRNDDVSEKPYKYQ' A
#
# COMPACT_ATOMS: atom_id res chain seq x y z
N MET A 1 23.38 14.16 24.39
CA MET A 1 22.38 13.68 23.41
C MET A 1 22.89 12.39 22.83
N LYS A 2 22.18 11.27 23.04
CA LYS A 2 22.53 9.98 22.44
C LYS A 2 21.97 9.98 21.02
N THR A 3 22.84 9.99 20.02
CA THR A 3 22.45 9.78 18.63
C THR A 3 22.30 8.27 18.44
N ASP A 4 21.06 7.80 18.34
CA ASP A 4 20.80 6.40 18.02
C ASP A 4 21.33 6.10 16.61
N SER A 5 22.36 5.26 16.57
CA SER A 5 23.04 4.82 15.37
C SER A 5 22.06 4.05 14.48
N VAL A 6 21.57 4.68 13.42
CA VAL A 6 20.77 4.02 12.39
C VAL A 6 21.62 2.91 11.77
N ASN A 7 21.25 1.66 12.10
CA ASN A 7 21.85 0.43 11.58
C ASN A 7 21.55 0.32 10.09
N LYS A 8 22.40 0.97 9.31
CA LYS A 8 22.35 1.00 7.86
C LYS A 8 22.87 -0.38 7.42
N ARG A 9 22.05 -1.17 6.72
CA ARG A 9 22.47 -2.48 6.14
C ARG A 9 23.07 -2.27 4.74
N VAL A 10 23.85 -3.24 4.30
CA VAL A 10 24.78 -3.21 3.15
C VAL A 10 24.10 -2.82 1.83
N GLY A 11 24.66 -1.79 1.17
CA GLY A 11 24.15 -1.14 -0.06
C GLY A 11 24.31 0.40 -0.05
N GLN A 12 25.22 0.93 0.76
CA GLN A 12 25.16 2.30 1.26
C GLN A 12 25.87 3.30 0.34
N GLY A 13 25.08 4.18 -0.25
CA GLY A 13 25.55 5.33 -1.03
C GLY A 13 24.55 5.84 -2.07
N GLY A 14 23.38 5.19 -2.20
CA GLY A 14 22.34 5.63 -3.12
C GLY A 14 21.65 6.93 -2.67
N TYR A 15 21.19 7.70 -3.65
CA TYR A 15 20.34 8.88 -3.43
C TYR A 15 19.10 8.48 -2.63
N VAL A 16 18.83 9.21 -1.55
CA VAL A 16 17.59 9.12 -0.78
C VAL A 16 16.82 10.40 -1.05
N SER A 17 15.62 10.26 -1.63
CA SER A 17 14.78 11.42 -1.93
C SER A 17 14.34 12.14 -0.66
N GLU A 18 14.03 13.43 -0.79
CA GLU A 18 13.49 14.23 0.31
C GLU A 18 12.18 13.64 0.85
N TYR A 19 11.37 13.04 -0.02
CA TYR A 19 10.15 12.33 0.34
C TYR A 19 10.42 11.11 1.22
N GLU A 20 11.42 10.31 0.85
CA GLU A 20 11.81 9.14 1.64
C GLU A 20 12.31 9.55 3.02
N GLN A 21 13.12 10.62 3.10
CA GLN A 21 13.56 11.16 4.39
C GLN A 21 12.38 11.65 5.23
N PHE A 22 11.45 12.39 4.64
CA PHE A 22 10.23 12.85 5.29
C PHE A 22 9.39 11.69 5.83
N LEU A 23 9.11 10.69 5.00
CA LEU A 23 8.29 9.53 5.38
C LEU A 23 8.92 8.76 6.54
N ASN A 24 10.25 8.58 6.52
CA ASN A 24 10.95 7.90 7.60
C ASN A 24 10.82 8.66 8.93
N VAL A 25 10.99 9.98 8.93
CA VAL A 25 10.81 10.80 10.14
C VAL A 25 9.35 10.78 10.60
N PHE A 26 8.39 10.94 9.68
CA PHE A 26 6.98 10.95 9.97
C PHE A 26 6.53 9.64 10.64
N LEU A 27 6.88 8.50 10.06
CA LEU A 27 6.53 7.18 10.58
C LEU A 27 7.23 6.86 11.91
N ALA A 28 8.45 7.38 12.13
CA ALA A 28 9.12 7.24 13.42
C ALA A 28 8.45 8.07 14.52
N SER A 29 7.94 9.26 14.18
CA SER A 29 7.24 10.14 15.13
C SER A 29 5.80 9.72 15.43
N ARG A 30 5.18 8.90 14.56
CA ARG A 30 3.77 8.52 14.62
C ARG A 30 3.55 7.02 14.43
N PRO A 31 3.87 6.19 15.44
CA PRO A 31 3.69 4.75 15.34
C PRO A 31 2.22 4.34 15.12
N GLU A 32 1.25 5.15 15.53
CA GLU A 32 -0.19 4.94 15.31
C GLU A 32 -0.55 4.83 13.83
N VAL A 33 0.16 5.53 12.95
CA VAL A 33 -0.08 5.49 11.50
C VAL A 33 0.15 4.09 10.93
N ARG A 34 1.10 3.32 11.49
CA ARG A 34 1.32 1.93 11.06
C ARG A 34 0.15 1.02 11.44
N ALA A 35 -0.42 1.23 12.62
CA ALA A 35 -1.60 0.49 13.06
C ALA A 35 -2.82 0.82 12.19
N ASP A 36 -3.04 2.10 11.88
CA ASP A 36 -4.12 2.55 11.02
C ASP A 36 -3.96 2.07 9.57
N GLN A 37 -2.73 2.09 9.04
CA GLN A 37 -2.41 1.51 7.73
C GLN A 37 -2.79 0.03 7.67
N LYS A 38 -2.39 -0.75 8.69
CA LYS A 38 -2.74 -2.17 8.75
C LYS A 38 -4.25 -2.36 8.82
N ARG A 39 -4.93 -1.60 9.70
CA ARG A 39 -6.39 -1.65 9.85
C ARG A 39 -7.11 -1.33 8.55
N GLY A 40 -6.69 -0.30 7.82
CA GLY A 40 -7.27 0.05 6.53
C GLY A 40 -7.06 -1.06 5.49
N TRP A 41 -5.88 -1.68 5.49
CA TRP A 41 -5.60 -2.83 4.62
C TRP A 41 -6.49 -4.02 4.93
N ASP A 42 -6.62 -4.36 6.21
CA ASP A 42 -7.49 -5.43 6.68
C ASP A 42 -8.94 -5.16 6.27
N ILE A 43 -9.45 -3.93 6.40
CA ILE A 43 -10.82 -3.58 5.96
C ILE A 43 -11.00 -3.80 4.45
N TRP A 44 -10.03 -3.42 3.63
CA TRP A 44 -10.15 -3.54 2.19
C TRP A 44 -10.02 -5.00 1.72
N TRP A 45 -9.15 -5.79 2.36
CA TRP A 45 -8.93 -7.21 2.03
C TRP A 45 -9.90 -8.19 2.67
N ASP A 46 -10.40 -7.88 3.87
CA ASP A 46 -11.40 -8.70 4.56
C ASP A 46 -12.83 -8.34 4.16
N HIS A 47 -13.01 -7.39 3.23
CA HIS A 47 -14.32 -7.12 2.67
C HIS A 47 -14.76 -8.32 1.83
N GLN A 48 -15.49 -9.24 2.48
CA GLN A 48 -16.18 -10.31 1.78
C GLN A 48 -17.23 -9.67 0.88
N VAL A 49 -16.95 -9.69 -0.42
CA VAL A 49 -17.92 -9.30 -1.42
C VAL A 49 -19.09 -10.27 -1.32
N ASP A 50 -20.28 -9.76 -0.99
CA ASP A 50 -21.49 -10.56 -1.01
C ASP A 50 -21.72 -11.07 -2.42
N SER A 51 -21.66 -12.39 -2.62
CA SER A 51 -21.85 -13.01 -3.92
C SER A 51 -23.23 -12.72 -4.53
N THR A 52 -24.23 -12.38 -3.71
CA THR A 52 -25.56 -12.01 -4.19
C THR A 52 -25.59 -10.62 -4.85
N ASP A 53 -24.63 -9.75 -4.52
CA ASP A 53 -24.44 -8.42 -5.14
C ASP A 53 -23.62 -8.50 -6.46
N LEU A 54 -23.00 -9.65 -6.72
CA LEU A 54 -22.26 -9.92 -7.97
C LEU A 54 -23.14 -10.49 -9.10
N GLU A 55 -24.28 -11.08 -8.77
CA GLU A 55 -25.23 -11.66 -9.74
C GLU A 55 -25.75 -10.63 -10.76
N PRO A 56 -26.18 -9.41 -10.37
CA PRO A 56 -26.60 -8.39 -11.34
C PRO A 56 -25.43 -7.97 -12.25
N ARG A 57 -24.23 -7.80 -11.67
CA ARG A 57 -23.04 -7.35 -12.40
C ARG A 57 -22.55 -8.35 -13.45
N ARG A 58 -22.79 -9.64 -13.24
CA ARG A 58 -22.45 -10.71 -14.18
C ARG A 58 -23.44 -10.78 -15.35
N ASN A 59 -24.69 -10.39 -15.13
CA ASN A 59 -25.72 -10.34 -16.17
C ASN A 59 -25.60 -9.08 -17.06
N ASP A 60 -24.99 -8.00 -16.53
CA ASP A 60 -24.68 -6.78 -17.27
C ASP A 60 -23.28 -6.79 -17.92
N ASP A 61 -22.58 -7.92 -17.91
CA ASP A 61 -21.23 -8.07 -18.46
C ASP A 61 -21.28 -8.05 -20.00
N VAL A 62 -20.87 -6.93 -20.59
CA VAL A 62 -20.77 -6.77 -22.04
C VAL A 62 -19.41 -7.30 -22.48
N SER A 63 -19.39 -8.31 -23.36
CA SER A 63 -18.17 -8.89 -23.92
C SER A 63 -17.28 -7.79 -24.54
N GLU A 64 -16.15 -7.50 -23.88
CA GLU A 64 -15.14 -6.58 -24.41
C GLU A 64 -14.42 -7.19 -25.61
N LYS A 65 -14.18 -6.39 -26.65
CA LYS A 65 -13.41 -6.84 -27.82
C LYS A 65 -11.93 -6.95 -27.42
N PRO A 66 -11.23 -8.04 -27.79
CA PRO A 66 -9.83 -8.20 -27.41
C PRO A 66 -8.96 -7.11 -28.06
N TYR A 67 -8.19 -6.41 -27.24
CA TYR A 67 -7.18 -5.46 -27.71
C TYR A 67 -6.09 -6.22 -28.47
N LYS A 68 -5.82 -5.80 -29.71
CA LYS A 68 -4.74 -6.34 -30.52
C LYS A 68 -3.47 -5.55 -30.23
N TYR A 69 -2.48 -6.21 -29.63
CA TYR A 69 -1.11 -5.73 -29.63
C TYR A 69 -0.39 -6.30 -30.86
N GLN A 70 0.27 -5.43 -31.62
CA GLN A 70 1.20 -5.78 -32.69
C GLN A 70 2.62 -5.57 -32.22
#